data_AF-A0A194UN10-F1
#
_entry.id   AF-A0A194UN10-F1
#
_cell.length_a   1.000
_cell.length_b   1.000
_cell.length_c   1.000
_cell.angle_alpha   90.00
_cell.angle_beta   90.00
_cell.angle_gamma   90.00
#
_symmetry.space_group_name_H-M   'P 1'
#
loop_
_entity.id
_entity.type
_entity.pdbx_description
1 polymer ?
#
loop_
_entity_poly.entity_id
_entity_poly.type
_entity_poly.pdbx_seq_one_letter_code
_entity_poly.pdbx_strand_id
1 'polypeptide(L)' 'MSSREGGQSPPPERQTGAQLNDAPADGQGTDTMDHKDQTNQSGLDNLKSNPKGPLEDAVKEKFTKTQQ' A
#
# COMPACT_ATOMS: atom_id res chain seq x y z
N MET A 1 -36.76 -29.30 -14.80
CA MET A 1 -36.05 -29.38 -13.51
C MET A 1 -34.58 -29.09 -13.75
N SER A 2 -34.05 -28.17 -12.96
CA SER A 2 -32.64 -27.81 -12.88
C SER A 2 -31.79 -29.02 -12.52
N SER A 3 -30.72 -29.29 -13.27
CA SER A 3 -29.55 -30.03 -12.79
C SER A 3 -28.41 -29.87 -13.80
N ARG A 4 -27.71 -28.74 -13.72
CA ARG A 4 -26.29 -28.70 -14.08
C ARG A 4 -25.54 -28.29 -12.82
N GLU A 5 -25.75 -29.07 -11.78
CA GLU A 5 -24.81 -29.11 -10.67
C GLU A 5 -23.58 -29.86 -11.19
N GLY A 6 -22.40 -29.32 -10.88
CA GLY A 6 -21.14 -29.59 -11.59
C GLY A 6 -20.92 -31.04 -11.98
N GLY A 7 -20.57 -31.26 -13.25
CA GLY A 7 -20.10 -32.56 -13.72
C GLY A 7 -18.95 -33.04 -12.84
N GLN A 8 -18.94 -34.34 -12.57
CA GLN A 8 -17.94 -34.99 -11.72
C GLN A 8 -16.53 -34.55 -12.14
N SER A 9 -15.72 -34.13 -11.16
CA SER A 9 -14.35 -33.68 -11.43
C SER A 9 -13.57 -34.76 -12.20
N PRO A 10 -12.67 -34.36 -13.12
CA PRO A 10 -11.81 -35.31 -13.80
C PRO A 10 -11.00 -36.12 -12.76
N PRO A 11 -10.63 -37.38 -13.06
CA PRO A 11 -9.76 -38.14 -12.18
C PRO A 11 -8.44 -37.39 -11.96
N PRO A 12 -7.73 -37.60 -10.83
CA PRO A 12 -6.58 -36.80 -10.43
C PRO A 12 -5.50 -36.68 -11.51
N GLU A 13 -5.26 -37.73 -12.31
CA GLU A 13 -4.27 -37.75 -13.39
C GLU A 13 -4.63 -36.83 -14.57
N ARG A 14 -5.92 -36.50 -14.70
CA ARG A 14 -6.46 -35.58 -15.73
C ARG A 14 -6.87 -34.23 -15.15
N GLN A 15 -6.71 -34.05 -13.85
CA GLN A 15 -7.02 -32.82 -13.16
C GLN A 15 -5.89 -31.80 -13.40
N THR A 16 -6.24 -30.53 -13.61
CA THR A 16 -5.27 -29.48 -13.91
C THR A 16 -4.53 -29.01 -12.65
N GLY A 17 -3.33 -28.45 -12.79
CA GLY A 17 -2.54 -27.89 -11.67
C GLY A 17 -3.35 -26.93 -10.80
N ALA A 18 -4.13 -26.05 -11.45
CA ALA A 18 -5.06 -25.08 -10.85
C ALA A 18 -6.04 -25.69 -9.83
N GLN A 19 -6.32 -26.99 -9.93
CA GLN A 19 -7.25 -27.69 -9.05
C GLN A 19 -6.54 -28.61 -8.04
N LEU A 20 -5.28 -28.96 -8.26
CA LEU A 20 -4.55 -29.92 -7.42
C LEU A 20 -3.60 -29.23 -6.45
N ASN A 21 -2.67 -28.44 -6.98
CA ASN A 21 -1.50 -27.98 -6.21
C ASN A 21 -1.07 -26.53 -6.54
N ASP A 22 -1.65 -25.90 -7.56
CA ASP A 22 -1.29 -24.52 -7.87
C ASP A 22 -1.84 -23.61 -6.77
N ALA A 23 -1.04 -22.63 -6.36
CA ALA A 23 -1.48 -21.62 -5.42
C ALA A 23 -2.72 -20.89 -5.99
N PRO A 24 -3.77 -20.63 -5.20
CA PRO A 24 -4.99 -19.95 -5.67
C PRO A 24 -4.74 -18.56 -6.25
N ALA A 25 -3.59 -17.95 -5.90
CA ALA A 25 -3.06 -16.74 -6.49
C ALA A 25 -1.56 -16.67 -6.21
N ASP A 26 -0.77 -16.17 -7.16
CA ASP A 26 0.53 -15.58 -6.85
C ASP A 26 0.24 -14.25 -6.12
N GLY A 27 0.39 -14.23 -4.80
CA GLY A 27 -0.01 -13.09 -3.97
C GLY A 27 0.59 -11.77 -4.45
N GLN A 28 -0.17 -11.01 -5.23
CA GLN A 28 0.12 -9.60 -5.55
C GLN A 28 -0.45 -8.76 -4.41
N GLY A 29 0.43 -8.10 -3.66
CA GLY A 29 0.04 -7.37 -2.45
C GLY A 29 1.21 -6.85 -1.63
N THR A 30 2.41 -7.41 -1.83
CA THR A 30 3.66 -6.73 -1.47
C THR A 30 4.36 -6.33 -2.76
N ASP A 31 3.70 -5.48 -3.55
CA ASP A 31 4.33 -4.90 -4.74
C ASP A 31 5.70 -4.36 -4.32
N THR A 32 6.76 -4.88 -4.95
CA THR A 32 8.06 -4.25 -4.99
C THR A 32 7.86 -2.94 -5.75
N MET A 33 7.39 -1.91 -5.05
CA MET A 33 7.15 -0.59 -5.63
C MET A 33 8.50 0.08 -5.88
N ASP A 34 9.10 -0.20 -7.03
CA ASP A 34 10.08 0.70 -7.60
C ASP A 34 9.41 2.08 -7.71
N HIS A 35 10.05 3.12 -7.16
CA HIS A 35 9.53 4.51 -7.06
C HIS A 35 8.54 4.80 -5.93
N LYS A 36 8.48 3.96 -4.87
CA LYS A 36 7.65 4.23 -3.68
C LYS A 36 7.86 5.64 -3.09
N ASP A 37 9.09 6.15 -3.08
CA ASP A 37 9.39 7.49 -2.61
C ASP A 37 8.70 8.57 -3.46
N GLN A 38 8.70 8.41 -4.79
CA GLN A 38 8.07 9.37 -5.70
C GLN A 38 6.53 9.33 -5.59
N THR A 39 5.94 8.14 -5.46
CA THR A 39 4.50 7.98 -5.22
C THR A 39 4.08 8.60 -3.89
N ASN A 40 4.87 8.39 -2.83
CA ASN A 40 4.55 8.90 -1.50
C ASN A 40 4.80 10.41 -1.34
N GLN A 41 5.68 11.02 -2.15
CA GLN A 41 5.92 12.47 -2.05
C GLN A 41 4.66 13.29 -2.32
N SER A 42 3.81 12.87 -3.27
CA SER A 42 2.53 13.53 -3.54
C SER A 42 1.60 13.56 -2.31
N GLY A 43 1.66 12.55 -1.45
CA GLY A 43 0.92 12.51 -0.19
C GLY A 43 1.54 13.38 0.89
N LEU A 44 2.88 13.46 0.94
CA LEU A 44 3.62 14.28 1.91
C LEU A 44 3.55 15.77 1.61
N ASP A 45 3.49 16.18 0.34
CA ASP A 45 3.40 17.58 -0.04
C ASP A 45 2.10 18.25 0.44
N ASN A 46 1.01 17.48 0.51
CA ASN A 46 -0.26 17.94 1.08
C ASN A 46 -0.27 17.95 2.64
N LEU A 47 0.75 17.36 3.26
CA LEU A 47 0.97 17.37 4.71
C LEU A 47 1.99 18.44 5.14
N LYS A 48 2.70 19.05 4.18
CA LYS A 48 3.61 20.15 4.45
C LYS A 48 2.82 21.41 4.76
N SER A 49 2.84 21.73 6.04
CA SER A 49 2.64 23.07 6.60
C SER A 49 1.19 23.48 6.81
N ASN A 50 0.79 23.41 8.08
CA ASN A 50 -0.05 24.47 8.62
C ASN A 50 0.61 25.83 8.32
N PRO A 51 -0.15 26.89 8.04
CA PRO A 51 0.42 28.23 7.90
C PRO A 51 1.18 28.60 9.17
N LYS A 52 2.28 29.33 8.98
CA LYS A 52 3.12 29.82 10.07
C LYS A 52 2.27 30.49 11.16
N GLY A 53 2.44 30.09 12.41
CA GLY A 53 1.74 30.73 13.52
C GLY A 53 2.14 32.20 13.69
N PRO A 54 1.22 33.10 14.08
CA PRO A 54 1.48 34.55 14.18
C PRO A 54 2.58 34.91 15.20
N LEU A 55 2.90 34.00 16.13
CA LEU A 55 3.90 34.21 17.18
C LEU A 55 5.23 33.48 16.91
N GLU A 56 5.35 32.70 15.84
CA GLU A 56 6.55 31.87 15.62
C GLU A 56 7.83 32.70 15.48
N ASP A 57 7.76 33.86 14.81
CA ASP A 57 8.92 34.76 14.68
C ASP A 57 9.33 35.37 16.01
N ALA A 58 8.35 35.81 16.80
CA ALA A 58 8.60 36.36 18.13
C ALA A 58 9.23 35.30 19.05
N VAL A 59 8.74 34.06 19.02
CA VAL A 59 9.32 32.94 19.77
C VAL A 59 10.77 32.71 19.33
N LYS A 60 11.03 32.56 18.02
CA LYS A 60 12.38 32.33 17.51
C LYS A 60 13.37 33.43 17.90
N GLU A 61 12.95 34.70 17.86
CA GLU A 61 13.80 35.84 18.25
C GLU A 61 14.15 35.82 19.75
N LYS A 62 13.23 35.39 20.62
CA LYS A 62 13.46 35.34 22.08
C LYS A 62 14.39 34.20 22.49
N PHE A 63 14.37 33.07 21.78
CA PHE A 63 15.16 31.88 22.13
C PHE A 63 16.50 31.77 21.39
N THR A 64 16.74 32.57 20.35
CA THR A 64 18.03 32.59 19.61
C THR A 64 19.14 33.33 20.35
N LYS A 65 18.81 34.26 21.24
CA LYS A 65 19.79 35.04 22.03
C LYS A 65 20.40 34.29 23.22
N THR A 66 19.90 33.11 23.55
CA THR A 66 20.31 32.34 24.75
C THR A 66 21.02 31.02 24.42
N GLN A 67 21.23 30.70 23.13
CA GLN A 67 22.05 29.58 22.67
C GLN A 67 23.43 30.10 22.23
N GLN A 68 24.33 30.25 23.20
CA GLN A 68 25.79 30.31 23.02
C GLN A 68 26.41 29.42 24.09
#